data_AF-A0AB39XD70-F1
#
_entry.id   AF-A0AB39XD70-F1
#
_cell.length_a   1.000
_cell.length_b   1.000
_cell.length_c   1.000
_cell.angle_alpha   90.00
_cell.angle_beta   90.00
_cell.angle_gamma   90.00
#
_symmetry.space_group_name_H-M   'P 1'
#
loop_
_entity.id
_entity.type
_entity.pdbx_description
1 polymer ?
#
loop_
_entity_poly.entity_id
_entity_poly.type
_entity_poly.pdbx_seq_one_letter_code
_entity_poly.pdbx_strand_id
1 'polypeptide(L)'
;MPVLLVGLSACGEKELASKHSSEAENQMKADADLMRDINRATAELERRLTEGVRAQDGVVIIRDPIIGKFFSFVLSSNSPWVLSCGAGVSVVFGTSVSGQEGSAGNDVEIRLAYNTVDEKDCAVLGRRLGKRLNAIFREAASAQ
;
A
#
# COMPACT_ATOMS: atom_id res chain seq x y z
N MET A 1 -28.21 11.60 50.14
CA MET A 1 -27.38 10.66 49.37
C MET A 1 -27.80 10.72 47.91
N PRO A 2 -26.89 10.98 46.97
CA PRO A 2 -27.18 11.13 45.55
C PRO A 2 -27.16 9.77 44.84
N VAL A 3 -27.99 9.59 43.81
CA VAL A 3 -27.81 8.54 42.80
C VAL A 3 -27.58 9.25 41.47
N LEU A 4 -26.30 9.45 41.15
CA LEU A 4 -25.87 9.90 39.83
C LEU A 4 -25.91 8.69 38.90
N LEU A 5 -26.87 8.65 37.98
CA LEU A 5 -26.86 7.73 36.84
C LEU A 5 -25.82 8.24 35.85
N VAL A 6 -24.61 7.67 35.91
CA VAL A 6 -23.59 7.83 34.90
C VAL A 6 -24.03 7.02 33.67
N GLY A 7 -24.63 7.71 32.71
CA GLY A 7 -24.85 7.17 31.37
C GLY A 7 -23.50 6.98 30.68
N LEU A 8 -23.00 5.75 30.69
CA LEU A 8 -21.90 5.32 29.82
C LEU A 8 -22.43 5.34 28.38
N SER A 9 -22.15 6.42 27.66
CA SER A 9 -22.18 6.42 26.20
C SER A 9 -21.08 5.48 25.68
N ALA A 10 -21.43 4.21 25.49
CA ALA A 10 -20.65 3.25 24.72
C ALA A 10 -20.70 3.66 23.24
N CYS A 11 -19.91 4.66 22.86
CA CYS A 11 -19.70 5.05 21.47
C CYS A 11 -18.66 4.13 20.81
N GLY A 12 -19.13 3.23 19.95
CA GLY A 12 -18.64 3.25 18.57
C GLY A 12 -17.42 2.40 18.17
N GLU A 13 -17.12 1.26 18.78
CA GLU A 13 -16.08 0.36 18.22
C GLU A 13 -16.56 -0.44 16.99
N LYS A 14 -17.87 -0.66 16.84
CA LYS A 14 -18.41 -1.49 15.74
C LYS A 14 -18.48 -0.79 14.38
N GLU A 15 -18.40 0.54 14.33
CA GLU A 15 -18.58 1.28 13.08
C GLU A 15 -17.29 1.39 12.24
N LEU A 16 -16.11 1.33 12.89
CA LEU A 16 -14.81 1.38 12.21
C LEU A 16 -14.47 0.04 11.53
N ALA A 17 -14.78 -1.09 12.18
CA ALA A 17 -14.51 -2.41 11.64
C ALA A 17 -15.42 -2.75 10.43
N SER A 18 -16.68 -2.32 10.44
CA SER A 18 -17.58 -2.59 9.30
C SER A 18 -17.26 -1.71 8.08
N LYS A 19 -16.89 -0.44 8.29
CA LYS A 19 -16.47 0.47 7.22
C LYS A 19 -15.22 -0.02 6.49
N HIS A 20 -14.19 -0.44 7.23
CA HIS A 20 -12.97 -1.03 6.64
C HIS A 20 -13.27 -2.28 5.80
N SER A 21 -14.20 -3.14 6.24
CA SER A 21 -14.58 -4.32 5.46
C SER A 21 -15.30 -3.95 4.16
N SER A 22 -16.19 -2.95 4.20
CA SER A 22 -16.95 -2.51 3.03
C SER A 22 -16.09 -1.77 1.99
N GLU A 23 -15.10 -1.00 2.44
CA GLU A 23 -14.21 -0.23 1.56
C GLU A 23 -13.19 -1.15 0.89
N ALA A 24 -12.64 -2.12 1.62
CA ALA A 24 -11.80 -3.17 1.04
C ALA A 24 -12.57 -4.04 0.03
N GLU A 25 -13.82 -4.42 0.34
CA GLU A 25 -14.65 -5.21 -0.59
C GLU A 25 -14.99 -4.41 -1.87
N ASN A 26 -15.31 -3.13 -1.74
CA ASN A 26 -15.54 -2.25 -2.89
C ASN A 26 -14.27 -2.08 -3.73
N GLN A 27 -13.12 -1.94 -3.09
CA GLN A 27 -11.83 -1.85 -3.76
C GLN A 27 -11.48 -3.15 -4.50
N MET A 28 -11.76 -4.31 -3.92
CA MET A 28 -11.59 -5.62 -4.57
C MET A 28 -12.48 -5.76 -5.82
N LYS A 29 -13.73 -5.28 -5.77
CA LYS A 29 -14.61 -5.27 -6.96
C LYS A 29 -14.09 -4.34 -8.03
N ALA A 30 -13.66 -3.12 -7.66
CA ALA A 30 -13.09 -2.16 -8.60
C ALA A 30 -11.80 -2.68 -9.24
N ASP A 31 -10.95 -3.34 -8.47
CA ASP A 31 -9.72 -3.96 -8.95
C ASP A 31 -10.03 -5.15 -9.87
N ALA A 32 -11.09 -5.94 -9.60
CA ALA A 32 -11.51 -7.03 -10.47
C ALA A 32 -11.82 -6.54 -11.90
N ASP A 33 -12.58 -5.46 -11.99
CA ASP A 33 -12.96 -4.88 -13.28
C ASP A 33 -11.77 -4.20 -13.95
N LEU A 34 -10.86 -3.61 -13.17
CA LEU A 34 -9.62 -3.02 -13.68
C LEU A 34 -8.72 -4.07 -14.32
N MET A 35 -8.53 -5.23 -13.68
CA MET A 35 -7.64 -6.29 -14.16
C MET A 35 -8.14 -6.99 -15.44
N ARG A 36 -9.38 -6.75 -15.89
CA ARG A 36 -9.85 -7.27 -17.19
C ARG A 36 -9.14 -6.65 -18.39
N ASP A 37 -8.56 -5.47 -18.22
CA ASP A 37 -7.74 -4.80 -19.23
C ASP A 37 -6.38 -4.46 -18.62
N ILE A 38 -5.38 -5.28 -18.95
CA ILE A 38 -4.04 -5.15 -18.37
C ILE A 38 -3.36 -3.82 -18.69
N ASN A 39 -3.66 -3.19 -19.84
CA ASN A 39 -3.08 -1.90 -20.18
C ASN A 39 -3.68 -0.80 -19.32
N ARG A 40 -4.99 -0.84 -19.13
CA ARG A 40 -5.69 0.07 -18.21
C ARG A 40 -5.26 -0.15 -16.76
N ALA A 41 -5.13 -1.41 -16.34
CA ALA A 41 -4.61 -1.78 -15.03
C ALA A 41 -3.19 -1.24 -14.81
N THR A 42 -2.31 -1.40 -15.80
CA THR A 42 -0.93 -0.89 -15.72
C THR A 42 -0.91 0.61 -15.43
N ALA A 43 -1.65 1.40 -16.22
CA ALA A 43 -1.68 2.85 -16.05
C ALA A 43 -2.22 3.27 -14.68
N GLU A 44 -3.28 2.61 -14.22
CA GLU A 44 -3.89 2.90 -12.92
C GLU A 44 -2.99 2.48 -11.74
N LEU A 45 -2.33 1.32 -11.83
CA LEU A 45 -1.37 0.89 -10.81
C LEU A 45 -0.12 1.77 -10.77
N GLU A 46 0.37 2.25 -11.92
CA GLU A 46 1.46 3.24 -11.98
C GLU A 46 1.06 4.56 -11.32
N ARG A 47 -0.20 5.00 -11.51
CA ARG A 47 -0.77 6.17 -10.85
C ARG A 47 -0.80 5.98 -9.34
N ARG A 48 -1.38 4.87 -8.86
CA ARG A 48 -1.45 4.53 -7.42
C ARG A 48 -0.06 4.43 -6.78
N LEU A 49 0.89 3.81 -7.48
CA LEU A 49 2.29 3.73 -7.04
C LEU A 49 2.91 5.11 -6.91
N THR A 50 2.71 5.96 -7.92
CA THR A 50 3.25 7.33 -7.91
C THR A 50 2.59 8.18 -6.83
N GLU A 51 1.32 7.96 -6.50
CA GLU A 51 0.65 8.63 -5.38
C GLU A 51 1.16 8.17 -4.02
N GLY A 52 1.42 6.87 -3.89
CA GLY A 52 1.91 6.27 -2.66
C GLY A 52 3.42 6.42 -2.44
N VAL A 53 4.23 6.66 -3.48
CA VAL A 53 5.70 6.68 -3.39
C VAL A 53 6.25 7.88 -4.14
N ARG A 54 6.98 8.74 -3.42
CA ARG A 54 7.56 9.98 -3.97
C ARG A 54 9.02 10.11 -3.59
N ALA A 55 9.83 10.66 -4.49
CA ALA A 55 11.15 11.16 -4.18
C ALA A 55 11.03 12.61 -3.72
N GLN A 56 11.75 12.97 -2.65
CA GLN A 56 11.82 14.33 -2.16
C GLN A 56 13.10 14.52 -1.37
N ASP A 57 13.87 15.58 -1.65
CA ASP A 57 15.02 16.02 -0.85
C ASP A 57 16.01 14.90 -0.46
N GLY A 58 16.35 14.04 -1.41
CA GLY A 58 17.31 12.94 -1.19
C GLY A 58 16.72 11.66 -0.58
N VAL A 59 15.42 11.63 -0.26
CA VAL A 59 14.73 10.51 0.39
C VAL A 59 13.52 10.03 -0.40
N VAL A 60 13.02 8.85 -0.06
CA VAL A 60 11.76 8.29 -0.58
C VAL A 60 10.70 8.36 0.52
N ILE A 61 9.57 9.00 0.20
CA ILE A 61 8.41 9.12 1.08
C ILE A 61 7.35 8.14 0.61
N ILE A 62 6.87 7.31 1.53
CA ILE A 62 5.82 6.31 1.27
C ILE A 62 4.57 6.67 2.07
N ARG A 63 3.42 6.61 1.40
CA ARG A 63 2.08 6.77 1.97
C ARG A 63 1.20 5.68 1.37
N ASP A 64 0.39 5.02 2.20
CA ASP A 64 -0.55 4.03 1.68
C ASP A 64 -1.72 4.75 0.98
N PRO A 65 -1.92 4.56 -0.33
CA PRO A 65 -2.96 5.27 -1.07
C PRO A 65 -4.37 4.75 -0.78
N ILE A 66 -4.51 3.57 -0.15
CA ILE A 66 -5.79 2.88 0.08
C ILE A 66 -6.20 2.97 1.55
N ILE A 67 -5.30 2.67 2.49
CA ILE A 67 -5.66 2.48 3.90
C ILE A 67 -5.16 3.62 4.80
N GLY A 68 -4.12 4.35 4.39
CA GLY A 68 -3.30 5.13 5.32
C GLY A 68 -2.99 6.55 4.86
N LYS A 69 -3.98 7.46 4.88
CA LYS A 69 -3.70 8.90 4.74
C LYS A 69 -2.92 9.50 5.93
N PHE A 70 -2.82 8.77 7.04
CA PHE A 70 -2.26 9.29 8.31
C PHE A 70 -0.82 8.85 8.60
N PHE A 71 -0.33 7.79 7.94
CA PHE A 71 1.02 7.30 8.15
C PHE A 71 1.90 7.61 6.95
N SER A 72 3.07 8.19 7.21
CA SER A 72 4.08 8.46 6.21
C SER A 72 5.38 7.81 6.67
N PHE A 73 6.01 7.05 5.78
CA PHE A 73 7.31 6.44 6.02
C PHE A 73 8.35 7.18 5.19
N VAL A 74 9.56 7.33 5.73
CA VAL A 74 10.68 7.96 5.04
C VAL A 74 11.81 6.95 4.98
N LEU A 75 12.29 6.69 3.76
CA LEU A 75 13.34 5.73 3.48
C LEU A 75 14.50 6.43 2.76
N SER A 76 15.70 5.87 2.95
CA SER A 76 16.85 6.25 2.14
C SER A 76 16.63 5.85 0.67
N SER A 77 17.27 6.58 -0.25
CA SER A 77 17.25 6.30 -1.69
C SER A 77 17.92 4.97 -2.08
N ASN A 78 18.62 4.31 -1.15
CA ASN A 78 19.22 2.99 -1.32
C ASN A 78 18.45 1.87 -0.61
N SER A 79 17.29 2.15 -0.01
CA SER A 79 16.51 1.13 0.68
C SER A 79 16.07 0.02 -0.29
N PRO A 80 16.17 -1.26 0.10
CA PRO A 80 15.70 -2.36 -0.73
C PRO A 80 14.18 -2.35 -0.83
N TRP A 81 13.68 -2.89 -1.94
CA TRP A 81 12.26 -3.07 -2.18
C TRP A 81 12.01 -4.31 -3.03
N VAL A 82 10.83 -4.90 -2.88
CA VAL A 82 10.36 -6.04 -3.66
C VAL A 82 8.95 -5.77 -4.11
N LEU A 83 8.70 -5.92 -5.42
CA LEU A 83 7.34 -5.90 -5.96
C LEU A 83 6.83 -7.34 -6.01
N SER A 84 5.73 -7.59 -5.30
CA SER A 84 5.02 -8.85 -5.31
C SER A 84 3.78 -8.74 -6.18
N CYS A 85 3.51 -9.78 -6.95
CA CYS A 85 2.32 -9.84 -7.78
C CYS A 85 1.87 -11.30 -7.96
N GLY A 86 0.56 -11.51 -7.94
CA GLY A 86 -0.07 -12.83 -7.99
C GLY A 86 -1.35 -12.84 -7.15
N ALA A 87 -1.22 -12.81 -5.82
CA ALA A 87 -2.35 -12.61 -4.89
C ALA A 87 -2.51 -11.12 -4.56
N GLY A 88 -2.91 -10.33 -5.57
CA GLY A 88 -2.82 -8.88 -5.54
C GLY A 88 -1.54 -8.36 -6.19
N VAL A 89 -1.35 -7.05 -6.09
CA VAL A 89 -0.11 -6.35 -6.46
C VAL A 89 0.29 -5.50 -5.28
N SER A 90 1.49 -5.71 -4.74
CA SER A 90 2.02 -4.93 -3.63
C SER A 90 3.51 -4.66 -3.78
N VAL A 91 3.99 -3.65 -3.07
CA VAL A 91 5.42 -3.36 -2.94
C VAL A 91 5.76 -3.36 -1.46
N VAL A 92 6.78 -4.13 -1.11
CA VAL A 92 7.34 -4.17 0.23
C VAL A 92 8.67 -3.43 0.21
N PHE A 93 8.84 -2.49 1.12
CA PHE A 93 10.07 -1.72 1.30
C PHE A 93 10.74 -2.10 2.62
N GLY A 94 12.07 -2.20 2.62
CA GLY A 94 12.83 -2.60 3.79
C GLY A 94 13.34 -4.03 3.71
N THR A 95 13.96 -4.50 4.80
CA THR A 95 14.47 -5.86 4.92
C THR A 95 13.51 -6.70 5.76
N SER A 96 12.81 -7.64 5.10
CA SER A 96 11.96 -8.58 5.81
C SER A 96 12.75 -9.39 6.82
N VAL A 97 12.55 -9.06 8.09
CA VAL A 97 12.91 -9.90 9.22
C VAL A 97 11.62 -10.58 9.68
N SER A 98 11.42 -11.82 9.24
CA SER A 98 10.33 -12.66 9.73
C SER A 98 10.56 -12.98 11.21
N GLY A 99 9.96 -12.21 12.10
CA GLY A 99 9.90 -12.45 13.54
C GLY A 99 8.51 -12.94 13.96
N GLN A 100 8.47 -13.95 14.83
CA GLN A 100 7.26 -14.49 15.48
C GLN A 100 6.37 -13.37 16.05
N GLU A 101 5.06 -13.63 16.10
CA GLU A 101 3.96 -12.78 16.64
C GLU A 101 4.42 -11.72 17.64
N GLY A 102 4.41 -10.46 17.19
CA GLY A 102 4.92 -9.29 17.93
C GLY A 102 6.08 -8.56 17.26
N SER A 103 6.57 -9.06 16.11
CA SER A 103 7.60 -8.39 15.33
C SER A 103 7.18 -6.97 14.95
N ALA A 104 7.94 -5.98 15.38
CA ALA A 104 7.96 -4.68 14.72
C ALA A 104 8.31 -4.95 13.25
N GLY A 105 7.31 -4.93 12.38
CA GLY A 105 7.53 -5.00 10.94
C GLY A 105 8.38 -3.80 10.57
N ASN A 106 9.67 -4.03 10.29
CA ASN A 106 10.54 -3.01 9.69
C ASN A 106 10.23 -2.84 8.19
N ASP A 107 9.22 -3.55 7.71
CA ASP A 107 8.77 -3.53 6.34
C ASP A 107 7.56 -2.61 6.19
N VAL A 108 7.61 -1.79 5.15
CA VAL A 108 6.46 -0.99 4.72
C VAL A 108 5.86 -1.69 3.52
N GLU A 109 4.66 -2.26 3.65
CA GLU A 109 3.91 -2.77 2.51
C GLU A 109 2.94 -1.71 2.02
N ILE A 110 2.94 -1.44 0.72
CA ILE A 110 1.83 -0.76 0.04
C ILE A 110 1.13 -1.75 -0.87
N ARG A 111 -0.20 -1.82 -0.75
CA ARG A 111 -1.01 -2.62 -1.65
C ARG A 111 -1.53 -1.73 -2.79
N LEU A 112 -1.22 -2.11 -4.01
CA LEU A 112 -1.65 -1.42 -5.23
C LEU A 112 -2.94 -2.01 -5.78
N ALA A 113 -3.15 -3.31 -5.62
CA ALA A 113 -4.41 -4.01 -5.92
C ALA A 113 -4.59 -5.26 -5.06
N TYR A 114 -5.85 -5.65 -4.84
CA TYR A 114 -6.21 -6.82 -4.03
C TYR A 114 -6.49 -8.09 -4.83
N ASN A 115 -6.72 -7.96 -6.14
CA ASN A 115 -7.20 -9.06 -6.96
C ASN A 115 -6.09 -9.95 -7.47
N THR A 116 -6.42 -11.22 -7.68
CA THR A 116 -5.46 -12.16 -8.26
C THR A 116 -5.12 -11.76 -9.68
N VAL A 117 -3.83 -11.78 -9.98
CA VAL A 117 -3.27 -11.49 -11.30
C VAL A 117 -2.63 -12.77 -11.81
N ASP A 118 -2.90 -13.16 -13.06
CA ASP A 118 -2.23 -14.30 -13.65
C ASP A 118 -0.74 -14.03 -13.91
N GLU A 119 0.05 -15.09 -14.07
CA GLU A 119 1.50 -14.99 -14.20
C GLU A 119 1.95 -14.12 -15.40
N LYS A 120 1.20 -14.15 -16.52
CA LYS A 120 1.57 -13.43 -17.75
C LYS A 120 1.37 -11.93 -17.57
N ASP A 121 0.21 -11.56 -17.05
CA ASP A 121 -0.13 -10.18 -16.71
C ASP A 121 0.78 -9.66 -15.61
N CYS A 122 1.12 -10.51 -14.66
CA CYS A 122 2.04 -10.20 -13.58
C CYS A 122 3.46 -9.88 -14.09
N ALA A 123 3.95 -10.60 -15.10
CA ALA A 123 5.24 -10.30 -15.73
C ALA A 123 5.24 -8.95 -16.46
N VAL A 124 4.10 -8.54 -17.04
CA VAL A 124 3.92 -7.22 -17.67
C VAL A 124 3.92 -6.13 -16.60
N LEU A 125 3.08 -6.28 -15.57
CA LEU A 125 2.94 -5.33 -14.47
C LEU A 125 4.25 -5.17 -13.71
N GLY A 126 4.89 -6.27 -13.31
CA GLY A 126 6.11 -6.25 -12.52
C GLY A 126 7.24 -5.51 -13.24
N ARG A 127 7.37 -5.69 -14.56
CA ARG A 127 8.36 -4.95 -15.37
C ARG A 127 8.06 -3.45 -15.42
N ARG A 128 6.80 -3.08 -15.64
CA ARG A 128 6.38 -1.67 -15.78
C ARG A 128 6.48 -0.92 -14.46
N LEU A 129 5.85 -1.47 -13.42
CA LEU A 129 5.85 -0.92 -12.08
C LEU A 129 7.26 -0.90 -11.48
N GLY A 130 8.04 -1.97 -11.66
CA GLY A 130 9.44 -2.01 -11.21
C GLY A 130 10.32 -0.98 -11.91
N LYS A 131 10.11 -0.69 -13.20
CA LYS A 131 10.79 0.41 -13.89
C LYS A 131 10.40 1.76 -13.31
N ARG A 132 9.12 1.98 -13.04
CA ARG A 132 8.62 3.23 -12.45
C ARG A 132 9.19 3.44 -11.05
N LEU A 133 9.19 2.41 -10.22
CA LEU A 133 9.72 2.45 -8.85
C LEU A 133 11.22 2.73 -8.83
N ASN A 134 11.99 2.06 -9.70
CA ASN A 134 13.41 2.35 -9.88
C ASN A 134 13.67 3.81 -10.25
N ALA A 135 12.82 4.40 -11.11
CA ALA A 135 12.98 5.81 -11.49
C ALA A 135 12.81 6.74 -10.28
N ILE A 136 11.84 6.47 -9.40
CA ILE A 136 11.62 7.23 -8.17
C ILE A 136 12.83 7.14 -7.23
N PHE A 137 13.35 5.94 -6.99
CA PHE A 137 14.53 5.77 -6.12
C PHE A 137 15.79 6.44 -6.69
N ARG A 138 15.96 6.39 -8.02
CA ARG A 138 17.06 7.09 -8.69
C ARG A 138 16.94 8.61 -8.61
N GLU A 139 15.72 9.14 -8.74
CA GLU A 139 15.44 10.58 -8.57
C GLU A 139 15.85 11.02 -7.17
N ALA A 140 15.44 10.28 -6.13
CA ALA A 140 15.85 10.54 -4.75
C ALA A 140 17.39 10.46 -4.59
N ALA A 141 18.04 9.46 -5.17
CA ALA A 141 19.50 9.31 -5.08
C ALA A 141 20.27 10.46 -5.76
N SER A 142 19.72 11.04 -6.84
CA SER A 142 20.37 12.12 -7.59
C SER A 142 20.23 13.51 -6.96
N ALA A 143 19.39 13.65 -5.94
CA ALA A 143 19.15 14.92 -5.24
C ALA A 143 20.09 15.15 -4.03
N GLN A 144 21.04 14.23 -3.80
CA GLN A 144 22.07 14.29 -2.75
C GLN A 144 23.37 14.86 -3.31
#